data_AF-B4PX12-F1
#
_entry.id   AF-B4PX12-F1
#
_cell.length_a   1.000
_cell.length_b   1.000
_cell.length_c   1.000
_cell.angle_alpha   90.00
_cell.angle_beta   90.00
_cell.angle_gamma   90.00
#
_symmetry.space_group_name_H-M   'P 1'
#
loop_
_entity.id
_entity.type
_entity.pdbx_description
1 polymer ?
#
loop_
_entity_poly.entity_id
_entity_poly.type
_entity_poly.pdbx_seq_one_letter_code
_entity_poly.pdbx_strand_id
1 'polypeptide(L)'
;MALFEMKWLRRWVRRNTNPIPEHRAELWKRRLSIGYAVLAWQAFGLVCYMVYTGRNDWAKFYGYKTEEELALSPAQQFARHLKVEGTGKIIRFSGFHKVEEVPFDSSEVERVKE
;
A
#
# COMPACT_ATOMS: atom_id res chain seq x y z
N MET A 1 -4.34 -19.62 9.15
CA MET A 1 -3.11 -19.21 8.44
C MET A 1 -2.95 -17.71 8.62
N ALA A 2 -2.03 -17.24 9.47
CA ALA A 2 -1.89 -15.81 9.77
C ALA A 2 -0.52 -15.31 9.30
N LEU A 3 -0.52 -14.27 8.46
CA LEU A 3 0.62 -13.65 7.77
C LEU A 3 1.67 -12.97 8.68
N PHE A 4 1.57 -13.13 10.00
CA PHE A 4 2.46 -12.48 10.97
C PHE A 4 2.84 -13.40 12.13
N GLU A 5 3.24 -14.64 11.84
CA GLU A 5 3.91 -15.46 12.85
C GLU A 5 5.36 -15.02 13.03
N MET A 6 5.57 -13.87 13.67
CA MET A 6 6.90 -13.46 14.13
C MET A 6 7.34 -14.40 15.25
N LYS A 7 7.91 -15.55 14.87
CA LYS A 7 8.33 -16.61 15.81
C LYS A 7 9.31 -16.09 16.85
N TRP A 8 10.17 -15.14 16.48
CA TRP A 8 11.10 -14.50 17.41
C TRP A 8 10.36 -13.67 18.46
N LEU A 9 9.36 -12.88 18.08
CA LEU A 9 8.56 -12.06 18.98
C LEU A 9 7.73 -12.95 19.92
N ARG A 10 7.09 -13.99 19.38
CA ARG A 10 6.36 -14.98 20.18
C ARG A 10 7.27 -15.64 21.23
N ARG A 11 8.49 -16.02 20.86
CA ARG A 11 9.48 -16.59 21.79
C ARG A 11 9.96 -15.57 22.82
N TRP A 12 10.20 -14.33 22.41
CA TRP A 12 10.61 -13.26 23.31
C TRP A 12 9.55 -12.92 24.35
N VAL A 13 8.29 -12.76 23.92
CA VAL A 13 7.14 -12.55 24.82
C VAL A 13 7.00 -13.74 25.79
N ARG A 14 7.05 -14.98 25.30
CA ARG A 14 6.94 -16.17 26.19
C ARG A 14 8.10 -16.31 27.18
N ARG A 15 9.30 -15.83 26.84
CA ARG A 15 10.45 -15.84 27.76
C ARG A 15 10.33 -14.78 28.84
N ASN A 16 9.66 -13.66 28.56
CA ASN A 16 9.60 -12.51 29.46
C ASN A 16 8.21 -12.29 30.09
N THR A 17 7.24 -13.18 29.85
CA THR A 17 5.86 -13.02 30.33
C THR A 17 5.31 -14.33 30.84
N ASN A 18 4.77 -14.31 32.06
CA ASN A 18 4.10 -15.46 32.66
C ASN A 18 2.73 -15.73 32.00
N PRO A 19 2.25 -16.98 31.99
CA PRO A 19 0.93 -17.30 31.46
C PRO A 19 -0.15 -16.49 32.20
N ILE A 20 -0.95 -15.76 31.43
CA ILE A 20 -2.02 -14.90 31.95
C ILE A 20 -3.23 -15.79 32.24
N PRO A 21 -3.84 -15.72 33.45
CA PRO A 21 -5.10 -16.40 33.73
C PRO A 21 -6.19 -16.00 32.73
N GLU A 22 -7.00 -16.96 32.27
CA GLU A 22 -7.99 -16.79 31.20
C GLU A 22 -8.90 -15.57 31.41
N HIS A 23 -9.44 -15.42 32.62
CA HIS A 23 -10.29 -14.29 32.98
C HIS A 23 -9.61 -12.92 32.79
N ARG A 24 -8.32 -12.81 33.12
CA ARG A 24 -7.55 -11.57 32.90
C ARG A 24 -7.26 -11.34 31.43
N ALA A 25 -6.97 -12.40 30.68
CA ALA A 25 -6.71 -12.32 29.25
C ALA A 25 -7.94 -11.79 28.49
N GLU A 26 -9.13 -12.26 28.83
CA GLU A 26 -10.37 -11.81 28.21
C GLU A 26 -10.67 -10.33 28.48
N LEU A 27 -10.47 -9.88 29.72
CA LEU A 27 -10.61 -8.46 30.08
C LEU A 27 -9.65 -7.57 29.30
N TRP A 28 -8.38 -7.96 29.18
CA TRP A 28 -7.38 -7.21 28.43
C TRP A 28 -7.67 -7.22 26.93
N LYS A 29 -8.12 -8.35 26.38
CA LYS A 29 -8.55 -8.44 24.97
C LYS A 29 -9.67 -7.44 24.67
N ARG A 30 -10.68 -7.34 25.54
CA ARG A 30 -11.80 -6.40 25.38
C ARG A 30 -11.36 -4.94 25.47
N ARG A 31 -10.43 -4.62 26.39
CA ARG A 31 -9.90 -3.26 26.52
C ARG A 31 -9.08 -2.86 25.30
N LEU A 32 -8.20 -3.76 24.83
CA LEU A 32 -7.40 -3.54 23.64
C LEU A 32 -8.26 -3.43 22.37
N SER A 33 -9.35 -4.19 22.27
CA SER A 33 -10.25 -4.08 21.11
C SER A 33 -10.97 -2.73 21.06
N ILE A 34 -11.37 -2.16 22.21
CA ILE A 34 -11.96 -0.81 22.26
C ILE A 34 -10.92 0.24 21.88
N GLY A 35 -9.71 0.17 22.44
CA GLY A 35 -8.63 1.07 22.07
C GLY A 35 -8.30 0.99 20.58
N TYR A 36 -8.23 -0.22 20.03
CA TYR A 36 -8.04 -0.46 18.61
C TYR A 36 -9.17 0.17 17.78
N ALA A 37 -10.43 0.00 18.18
CA ALA A 37 -11.57 0.57 17.45
C ALA A 37 -11.53 2.10 17.40
N VAL A 38 -11.19 2.75 18.52
CA VAL A 38 -11.07 4.21 18.59
C VAL A 38 -9.91 4.70 17.72
N LEU A 39 -8.74 4.06 17.81
CA LEU A 39 -7.57 4.43 17.00
C LEU A 39 -7.83 4.21 15.51
N ALA A 40 -8.44 3.09 15.14
CA ALA A 40 -8.81 2.78 13.77
C ALA A 40 -9.83 3.80 13.23
N TRP A 41 -10.80 4.21 14.05
CA TRP A 41 -11.78 5.23 13.66
C TRP A 41 -11.11 6.58 13.38
N GLN A 42 -10.17 7.00 14.22
CA GLN A 42 -9.44 8.25 14.00
C GLN A 42 -8.52 8.18 12.77
N ALA A 43 -7.82 7.05 12.59
CA ALA A 43 -6.99 6.83 11.41
C ALA A 43 -7.84 6.84 10.12
N PHE A 44 -9.01 6.21 10.15
CA PHE A 44 -9.96 6.22 9.04
C PHE A 44 -10.45 7.66 8.73
N GLY A 45 -10.85 8.41 9.75
CA GLY A 45 -11.25 9.81 9.60
C GLY A 45 -10.15 10.66 8.98
N LEU A 46 -8.89 10.46 9.41
CA LEU A 46 -7.74 11.14 8.82
C LEU A 46 -7.55 10.80 7.34
N VAL A 47 -7.70 9.53 6.95
CA VAL A 47 -7.64 9.13 5.53
C VAL A 47 -8.76 9.82 4.74
N CYS A 48 -10.00 9.82 5.24
CA CYS A 48 -11.12 10.51 4.60
C CYS A 48 -10.87 12.02 4.46
N TYR A 49 -10.32 12.67 5.49
CA TYR A 49 -9.97 14.09 5.44
C TYR A 49 -8.88 14.39 4.40
N MET A 50 -7.87 13.54 4.29
CA MET A 50 -6.81 13.67 3.27
C MET A 50 -7.38 13.53 1.86
N VAL A 51 -8.32 12.59 1.64
CA VAL A 51 -9.03 12.47 0.36
C VAL A 51 -9.86 13.73 0.07
N TYR A 52 -10.60 14.25 1.06
CA TYR A 52 -11.40 15.46 0.92
C TYR A 52 -10.57 16.70 0.57
N THR A 53 -9.38 16.84 1.16
CA THR A 53 -8.44 17.94 0.87
C THR A 53 -7.67 17.76 -0.45
N GLY A 54 -8.00 16.75 -1.26
CA GLY A 54 -7.34 16.47 -2.54
C GLY A 54 -5.97 15.80 -2.42
N ARG A 55 -5.56 15.39 -1.21
CA ARG A 55 -4.28 14.73 -0.92
C ARG A 55 -4.40 13.20 -0.99
N ASN A 56 -5.17 12.72 -1.96
CA ASN A 56 -5.41 11.28 -2.17
C ASN A 56 -4.14 10.56 -2.67
N ASP A 57 -3.31 11.24 -3.47
CA ASP A 57 -1.99 10.75 -3.84
C ASP A 57 -0.94 11.21 -2.82
N TRP A 58 -0.63 10.33 -1.87
CA TRP A 58 0.30 10.63 -0.77
C TRP A 58 1.74 10.71 -1.29
N ALA A 59 2.08 9.90 -2.31
CA ALA A 59 3.41 9.94 -2.92
C ALA A 59 3.65 11.28 -3.61
N LYS A 60 2.65 11.80 -4.34
CA LYS A 60 2.69 13.17 -4.88
C LYS A 60 2.82 14.21 -3.77
N PHE A 61 1.97 14.12 -2.74
CA PHE A 61 1.93 15.14 -1.69
C PHE A 61 3.29 15.30 -0.97
N TYR A 62 3.99 14.20 -0.71
CA TYR A 62 5.30 14.22 -0.05
C TYR A 62 6.48 14.39 -1.04
N GLY A 63 6.22 14.64 -2.32
CA GLY A 63 7.25 14.88 -3.32
C GLY A 63 8.03 13.64 -3.79
N TYR A 64 7.51 12.44 -3.53
CA TYR A 64 8.11 11.19 -3.98
C TYR A 64 7.79 10.84 -5.44
N LYS A 65 6.93 11.62 -6.10
CA LYS A 65 6.49 11.41 -7.48
C LYS A 65 6.74 12.66 -8.30
N THR A 66 7.46 12.53 -9.42
CA THR A 66 7.76 13.65 -10.33
C THR A 66 6.53 14.01 -11.18
N GLU A 67 6.50 15.22 -11.75
CA GLU A 67 5.40 15.62 -12.64
C GLU A 67 5.31 14.73 -13.90
N GLU A 68 6.45 14.24 -14.38
CA GLU A 68 6.53 13.28 -15.49
C GLU A 68 5.86 11.94 -15.14
N GLU A 69 6.06 11.43 -13.93
CA GLU A 69 5.43 10.19 -13.47
C GLU A 69 3.92 10.35 -13.23
N LEU A 70 3.45 11.57 -12.96
CA LEU A 70 2.03 11.87 -12.82
C LEU A 70 1.30 11.91 -14.16
N ALA A 71 1.98 12.29 -15.24
CA ALA A 71 1.42 12.30 -16.58
C ALA A 71 1.22 10.87 -17.14
N LEU A 72 1.97 9.90 -16.63
CA LEU A 72 1.92 8.50 -17.07
C LEU A 72 0.77 7.74 -16.41
N SER A 73 0.17 6.82 -17.15
CA SER A 73 -0.78 5.87 -16.56
C SER A 73 -0.06 4.92 -15.57
N PRO A 74 -0.75 4.36 -14.56
CA PRO A 74 -0.15 3.41 -13.63
C PRO A 74 0.52 2.21 -14.32
N ALA A 75 -0.06 1.75 -15.44
CA ALA A 75 0.50 0.66 -16.25
C ALA A 75 1.80 1.08 -16.95
N GLN A 76 1.89 2.32 -17.45
CA GLN A 76 3.12 2.87 -18.01
C GLN A 76 4.21 3.04 -16.94
N GLN A 77 3.85 3.57 -15.76
CA GLN A 77 4.77 3.68 -14.62
C GLN A 77 5.33 2.30 -14.24
N PHE A 78 4.47 1.29 -14.18
CA PHE A 78 4.87 -0.08 -13.85
C PHE A 78 5.76 -0.70 -14.93
N ALA A 79 5.43 -0.51 -16.21
CA ALA A 79 6.25 -0.99 -17.33
C ALA A 79 7.65 -0.35 -17.36
N ARG A 80 7.75 0.96 -17.04
CA ARG A 80 9.04 1.64 -16.87
C ARG A 80 9.83 1.08 -15.68
N HIS A 81 9.17 0.86 -14.54
CA HIS A 81 9.82 0.32 -13.35
C HIS A 81 10.38 -1.10 -13.57
N LEU A 82 9.63 -1.93 -14.31
CA LEU A 82 10.05 -3.29 -14.66
C LEU A 82 11.09 -3.35 -15.80
N LYS A 83 11.43 -2.22 -16.43
CA LYS A 83 12.33 -2.16 -17.59
C LYS A 83 11.92 -3.15 -18.69
N VAL A 84 10.63 -3.21 -19.01
CA VAL A 84 10.12 -4.11 -20.05
C VAL A 84 10.77 -3.75 -21.38
N GLU A 85 11.52 -4.69 -21.95
CA GLU A 85 12.23 -4.50 -23.22
C GLU A 85 11.28 -4.66 -24.42
N GLY A 86 11.51 -3.86 -25.46
CA GLY A 86 10.78 -3.92 -26.74
C GLY A 86 9.62 -2.94 -26.88
N THR A 87 8.86 -3.09 -27.97
CA THR A 87 7.64 -2.32 -28.28
C THR A 87 6.42 -3.17 -27.94
N GLY A 88 5.61 -2.71 -26.99
CA GLY A 88 4.39 -3.36 -26.53
C GLY A 88 3.17 -2.48 -26.68
N LYS A 89 2.03 -3.00 -26.23
CA LYS A 89 0.77 -2.23 -26.15
C LYS A 89 0.18 -2.37 -24.77
N ILE A 90 -0.13 -1.25 -24.14
CA ILE A 90 -0.83 -1.22 -22.87
C ILE A 90 -2.32 -1.11 -23.19
N ILE A 91 -3.06 -2.15 -22.84
CA ILE A 91 -4.51 -2.21 -23.07
C ILE A 91 -5.22 -2.10 -21.73
N ARG A 92 -6.08 -1.10 -21.58
CA ARG A 92 -6.92 -0.90 -20.42
C ARG A 92 -8.31 -1.48 -20.66
N PHE A 93 -8.73 -2.38 -19.78
CA PHE A 93 -10.10 -2.90 -19.73
C PHE A 93 -10.86 -2.28 -18.56
N SER A 94 -12.15 -2.03 -18.75
CA SER A 94 -13.09 -1.68 -17.69
C SER A 94 -14.34 -2.54 -17.84
N GLY A 95 -14.58 -3.42 -16.86
CA GLY A 95 -15.57 -4.49 -17.01
C GLY A 95 -15.23 -5.41 -18.18
N PHE A 96 -16.17 -5.58 -19.11
CA PHE A 96 -15.99 -6.40 -20.32
C PHE A 96 -15.60 -5.61 -21.58
N HIS A 97 -15.32 -4.30 -21.45
CA HIS A 97 -15.00 -3.44 -22.58
C HIS A 97 -13.56 -2.96 -22.54
N LYS A 98 -12.93 -2.93 -23.71
CA LYS A 98 -11.64 -2.27 -23.94
C LYS A 98 -11.87 -0.76 -23.97
N VAL A 99 -11.20 -0.03 -23.08
CA VAL A 99 -11.39 1.42 -22.89
C VAL A 99 -10.29 2.20 -23.58
N GLU A 100 -9.05 1.73 -23.49
CA GLU A 100 -7.90 2.51 -23.93
C GLU A 100 -6.81 1.58 -24.44
N GLU A 101 -6.11 1.99 -25.49
CA GLU A 101 -4.94 1.32 -26.02
C GLU A 101 -3.85 2.35 -26.23
N VAL A 102 -2.75 2.20 -25.51
CA VAL A 102 -1.61 3.11 -25.59
C VAL A 102 -0.39 2.31 -26.06
N PRO A 103 0.28 2.72 -27.15
CA PRO A 103 1.54 2.10 -27.54
C PRO A 103 2.57 2.34 -26.44
N PHE A 104 3.38 1.32 -26.13
CA PHE A 104 4.49 1.41 -25.20
C PHE A 104 5.77 1.11 -25.97
N ASP A 105 6.67 2.08 -26.02
CA ASP A 105 8.00 1.89 -26.59
C ASP A 105 9.04 2.08 -25.47
N SER A 106 9.87 1.07 -25.28
CA SER A 106 10.95 1.09 -24.29
C SER A 106 12.14 1.96 -24.71
N SER A 107 12.22 2.37 -25.98
CA SER A 107 13.32 3.20 -26.50
C SER A 107 13.27 4.68 -26.08
N GLU A 108 12.11 5.19 -25.65
CA GLU A 108 11.93 6.57 -25.15
C GLU A 108 12.27 6.73 -23.66
N VAL A 109 12.59 5.65 -22.94
CA VAL A 109 12.90 5.72 -21.51
C VAL A 109 14.38 6.05 -21.32
N GLU A 110 14.68 7.32 -21.03
CA GLU A 110 16.05 7.73 -20.69
C GLU A 110 16.60 6.88 -19.54
N ARG A 111 17.77 6.29 -19.77
CA ARG A 111 18.51 5.56 -18.73
C ARG A 111 18.99 6.58 -17.71
N VAL A 112 18.40 6.57 -16.52
CA VAL A 112 19.00 7.22 -15.35
C VAL A 112 20.38 6.59 -15.16
N LYS A 113 21.43 7.39 -15.36
CA LYS A 113 22.82 6.96 -15.18
C LYS A 113 23.04 6.54 -13.72
N GLU A 114 23.67 5.39 -13.54
CA GLU A 114 24.09 4.82 -12.24
C GLU A 114 25.03 5.75 -11.47
#